data_AF-A0A3N5M7L1-F1
#
_entry.id   AF-A0A3N5M7L1-F1
#
_cell.length_a   1.000
_cell.length_b   1.000
_cell.length_c   1.000
_cell.angle_alpha   90.00
_cell.angle_beta   90.00
_cell.angle_gamma   90.00
#
_symmetry.space_group_name_H-M   'P 1'
#
loop_
_entity.id
_entity.type
_entity.pdbx_description
1 polymer ?
#
loop_
_entity_poly.entity_id
_entity_poly.type
_entity_poly.pdbx_seq_one_letter_code
_entity_poly.pdbx_strand_id
1 'polypeptide(L)'
;MADRRVRVERPHSPYFRYTGPGMLTAKAAASAVPGAARPAVTARRFVFGRRLSNEEEAFERLPKKLALPIFSSDAISSSAYATEEILRVLVLAGAGALMLSLEVAIAITI
;
A
#
# COMPACT_ATOMS: atom_id res chain seq x y z
N MET A 1 -37.80 26.11 0.83
CA MET A 1 -37.54 25.05 1.82
C MET A 1 -36.05 24.80 1.85
N ALA A 2 -35.37 25.22 2.93
CA ALA A 2 -33.92 25.38 2.98
C ALA A 2 -33.21 24.04 3.30
N ASP A 3 -32.24 23.69 2.46
CA ASP A 3 -31.28 22.60 2.69
C ASP A 3 -30.35 22.99 3.85
N ARG A 4 -30.76 22.69 5.08
CA ARG A 4 -29.99 22.94 6.29
C ARG A 4 -28.91 21.86 6.42
N ARG A 5 -27.74 22.08 5.84
CA ARG A 5 -26.59 21.19 6.03
C ARG A 5 -26.03 21.34 7.43
N VAL A 6 -26.39 20.40 8.29
CA VAL A 6 -25.87 20.31 9.66
C VAL A 6 -24.45 19.74 9.58
N ARG A 7 -23.45 20.58 9.88
CA ARG A 7 -22.06 20.15 10.05
C ARG A 7 -21.96 19.44 11.39
N VAL A 8 -22.16 18.12 11.38
CA VAL A 8 -21.99 17.27 12.57
C VAL A 8 -20.50 17.17 12.86
N GLU A 9 -19.97 18.07 13.68
CA GLU A 9 -18.66 17.91 14.29
C GLU A 9 -18.72 16.75 15.29
N ARG A 10 -18.37 15.55 14.82
CA ARG A 10 -18.26 14.38 15.69
C ARG A 10 -17.03 14.55 16.59
N PRO A 11 -17.16 14.44 17.93
CA PRO A 11 -16.07 14.65 18.89
C PRO A 11 -14.86 13.70 18.77
N HIS A 12 -14.91 12.67 17.92
CA HIS A 12 -13.89 11.60 17.83
C HIS A 12 -12.86 11.73 16.68
N SER A 13 -12.52 12.94 16.22
CA SER A 13 -11.56 13.12 15.11
C SER A 13 -10.19 13.72 15.48
N PRO A 14 -9.57 13.49 16.66
CA PRO A 14 -8.15 13.84 16.79
C PRO A 14 -7.31 13.02 15.80
N TYR A 15 -7.71 11.77 15.51
CA TYR A 15 -6.91 10.81 14.76
C TYR A 15 -7.38 10.54 13.33
N PHE A 16 -8.69 10.56 13.03
CA PHE A 16 -9.19 10.16 11.71
C PHE A 16 -10.23 11.13 11.17
N ARG A 17 -10.13 11.50 9.89
CA ARG A 17 -11.10 12.32 9.15
C ARG A 17 -11.94 11.43 8.24
N TYR A 18 -13.27 11.60 8.25
CA TYR A 18 -14.15 10.92 7.30
C TYR A 18 -14.03 11.55 5.91
N THR A 19 -13.78 10.74 4.88
CA THR A 19 -13.56 11.19 3.50
C THR A 19 -14.53 10.58 2.49
N GLY A 20 -15.32 9.58 2.86
CA GLY A 20 -16.36 8.98 2.02
C GLY A 20 -16.99 7.73 2.65
N PRO A 21 -18.02 7.12 2.03
CA PRO A 21 -18.66 5.91 2.55
C PRO A 21 -17.63 4.81 2.82
N GLY A 22 -17.45 4.42 4.09
CA GLY A 22 -16.47 3.42 4.51
C GLY A 22 -15.00 3.88 4.51
N MET A 23 -14.72 5.15 4.21
CA MET A 23 -13.37 5.68 4.11
C MET A 23 -13.06 6.66 5.25
N LEU A 24 -12.01 6.31 6.01
CA LEU A 24 -11.42 7.14 7.06
C LEU A 24 -9.97 7.42 6.71
N THR A 25 -9.59 8.69 6.63
CA THR A 25 -8.22 9.13 6.39
C THR A 25 -7.54 9.44 7.72
N ALA A 26 -6.36 8.86 7.96
CA ALA A 26 -5.58 9.10 9.16
C ALA A 26 -4.93 10.49 9.14
N LYS A 27 -5.16 11.27 10.20
CA LYS A 27 -4.48 12.56 10.45
C LYS A 27 -3.12 12.34 11.09
N ALA A 28 -2.22 13.33 10.99
CA ALA A 28 -0.88 13.28 11.58
C ALA A 28 -0.83 12.89 13.07
N ALA A 29 -1.87 13.22 13.86
CA ALA A 29 -1.96 12.83 15.26
C ALA A 29 -2.16 11.32 15.46
N ALA A 30 -2.71 10.59 14.47
CA ALA A 30 -2.85 9.12 14.53
C ALA A 30 -1.52 8.41 14.31
N SER A 31 -0.65 9.04 13.52
CA SER A 31 0.70 8.54 13.25
C SER A 31 1.70 8.87 14.37
N ALA A 32 1.31 9.71 15.33
CA ALA A 32 2.11 9.99 16.52
C ALA A 32 1.98 8.81 17.49
N VAL A 33 3.06 8.07 17.71
CA VAL A 33 3.10 7.02 18.74
C VAL A 33 3.03 7.71 20.11
N PRO A 34 1.91 7.62 20.86
CA PRO A 34 1.82 8.26 22.17
C PRO A 34 2.75 7.52 23.14
N GLY A 35 3.68 8.24 23.77
CA GLY A 35 4.58 7.67 24.79
C GLY A 35 5.89 7.06 24.29
N ALA A 36 6.28 7.21 23.02
CA ALA A 36 7.56 6.70 22.53
C ALA A 36 8.74 7.62 22.89
N ALA A 37 9.15 7.61 24.16
CA ALA A 37 10.49 8.05 24.59
C ALA A 37 11.57 7.01 24.19
N ARG A 38 11.52 6.51 22.95
CA ARG A 38 12.52 5.58 22.42
C ARG A 38 13.65 6.39 21.80
N PRO A 39 14.89 6.35 22.31
CA PRO A 39 16.01 7.12 21.76
C PRO A 39 16.22 6.84 20.26
N ALA A 40 15.89 5.62 19.82
CA ALA A 40 15.89 5.24 18.41
C ALA A 40 14.92 6.06 17.53
N VAL A 41 13.76 6.47 18.05
CA VAL A 41 12.79 7.29 17.30
C VAL A 41 13.29 8.74 17.20
N THR A 42 13.86 9.28 18.27
CA THR A 42 14.46 10.62 18.29
C THR A 42 15.68 10.71 17.38
N ALA A 43 16.58 9.72 17.44
CA ALA A 43 17.75 9.63 16.56
C ALA A 43 17.33 9.54 15.09
N ARG A 44 16.33 8.70 14.75
CA ARG A 44 15.80 8.62 13.38
C ARG A 44 15.17 9.93 12.92
N ARG A 45 14.46 10.66 13.80
CA ARG A 45 13.91 11.99 13.47
C ARG A 45 15.00 13.02 13.20
N PHE A 46 16.13 12.93 13.89
CA PHE A 46 17.25 13.84 13.68
C PHE A 46 17.95 13.56 12.34
N VAL A 47 18.14 12.28 11.98
CA VAL A 47 18.84 11.88 10.75
C VAL A 47 17.95 12.03 9.50
N PHE A 48 16.67 11.67 9.58
CA PHE A 48 15.78 11.59 8.42
C PHE A 48 14.66 12.66 8.40
N GLY A 49 14.52 13.47 9.45
CA GLY A 49 13.49 14.51 9.53
C GLY A 49 12.13 14.07 10.09
N ARG A 50 11.14 14.96 10.02
CA ARG A 50 9.76 14.72 10.49
C ARG A 50 9.08 13.67 9.60
N ARG A 51 8.42 12.68 10.20
CA ARG A 51 7.55 11.75 9.46
C ARG A 51 6.44 12.54 8.78
N LEU A 52 6.36 12.43 7.46
CA LEU A 52 5.26 12.97 6.68
C LEU A 52 4.02 12.11 6.97
N SER A 53 2.89 12.74 7.31
CA SER A 53 1.64 11.99 7.47
C SER A 53 1.12 11.55 6.09
N ASN A 54 0.40 10.43 6.02
CA ASN A 54 -0.19 9.94 4.76
C ASN A 54 -1.09 10.99 4.06
N GLU A 55 -1.58 12.00 4.80
CA GLU A 55 -2.35 13.14 4.28
C GLU A 55 -1.46 14.19 3.61
N GLU A 56 -0.21 14.39 4.07
CA GLU A 56 0.76 15.34 3.49
C GLU A 56 1.53 14.74 2.31
N GLU A 57 1.75 13.41 2.29
CA GLU A 57 2.49 12.69 1.25
C GLU A 57 1.83 12.73 -0.14
N ALA A 58 0.50 12.81 -0.19
CA ALA A 58 -0.25 12.93 -1.44
C ALA A 58 -0.14 14.32 -2.11
N PHE A 59 0.22 15.37 -1.34
CA PHE A 59 0.29 16.74 -1.84
C PHE A 59 1.73 17.27 -1.97
N GLU A 60 2.72 16.60 -1.37
CA GLU A 60 4.13 16.94 -1.54
C GLU A 60 4.65 16.38 -2.87
N ARG A 61 4.62 17.22 -3.91
CA ARG A 61 5.17 16.88 -5.22
C ARG A 61 6.69 16.84 -5.14
N LEU A 62 7.26 15.63 -5.17
CA LEU A 62 8.70 15.44 -5.34
C LEU A 62 9.19 16.20 -6.58
N PRO A 63 10.25 17.03 -6.48
CA PRO A 63 10.82 17.70 -7.64
C PRO A 63 11.27 16.66 -8.65
N LYS A 64 11.08 16.92 -9.94
CA LYS A 64 11.28 15.94 -11.04
C LYS A 64 12.62 15.19 -10.98
N LYS A 65 13.69 15.86 -10.50
CA LYS A 65 15.04 15.28 -10.34
C LYS A 65 15.09 14.14 -9.31
N LEU A 66 14.28 14.21 -8.25
CA LEU A 66 14.20 13.18 -7.20
C LEU A 66 13.10 12.17 -7.49
N ALA A 67 11.98 12.62 -8.08
CA ALA A 67 10.87 11.75 -8.46
C ALA A 67 11.31 10.67 -9.47
N LEU A 68 12.06 11.06 -10.50
CA LEU A 68 12.44 10.17 -11.60
C LEU A 68 13.17 8.89 -11.13
N PRO A 69 14.29 8.95 -10.38
CA PRO A 69 14.99 7.73 -9.97
C PRO A 69 14.16 6.85 -9.01
N ILE A 70 13.37 7.44 -8.12
CA ILE A 70 12.56 6.70 -7.14
C ILE A 70 11.45 5.93 -7.84
N PHE A 71 10.66 6.60 -8.68
CA PHE A 71 9.55 5.96 -9.40
C PHE A 71 10.06 4.95 -10.45
N SER A 72 11.17 5.24 -11.12
CA SER A 72 11.77 4.29 -12.07
C SER A 72 12.29 3.03 -11.38
N SER A 73 12.90 3.15 -10.19
CA SER A 73 13.40 1.99 -9.42
C SER A 73 12.27 1.05 -9.01
N ASP A 74 11.13 1.60 -8.57
CA ASP A 74 9.94 0.82 -8.18
C ASP A 74 9.31 0.13 -9.39
N ALA A 75 9.16 0.85 -10.52
CA ALA A 75 8.60 0.28 -11.74
C ALA A 75 9.46 -0.84 -12.34
N ILE A 76 10.79 -0.69 -12.37
CA ILE A 76 11.71 -1.72 -12.87
C ILE A 76 11.65 -2.96 -11.97
N SER A 77 11.69 -2.78 -10.65
CA SER A 77 11.61 -3.89 -9.69
C SER A 77 10.27 -4.63 -9.79
N SER A 78 9.17 -3.89 -9.83
CA SER A 78 7.82 -4.45 -9.94
C SER A 78 7.62 -5.23 -11.25
N SER A 79 8.00 -4.66 -12.39
CA SER A 79 7.87 -5.36 -13.68
C SER A 79 8.77 -6.59 -13.77
N ALA A 80 10.01 -6.54 -13.29
CA ALA A 80 10.91 -7.68 -13.30
C ALA A 80 10.42 -8.80 -12.36
N TYR A 81 10.14 -8.49 -11.10
CA TYR A 81 9.80 -9.49 -10.11
C TYR A 81 8.39 -10.05 -10.30
N ALA A 82 7.41 -9.20 -10.66
CA ALA A 82 6.05 -9.66 -10.90
C ALA A 82 5.97 -10.58 -12.12
N THR A 83 6.66 -10.25 -13.22
CA THR A 83 6.63 -11.11 -14.42
C THR A 83 7.37 -12.42 -14.19
N GLU A 84 8.49 -12.40 -13.47
CA GLU A 84 9.20 -13.62 -13.07
C GLU A 84 8.32 -14.53 -12.21
N GLU A 85 7.63 -13.99 -11.22
CA GLU A 85 6.75 -14.77 -10.34
C GLU A 85 5.57 -15.39 -11.11
N ILE A 86 4.95 -14.62 -12.03
CA ILE A 86 3.88 -15.13 -12.91
C ILE A 86 4.38 -16.32 -13.74
N LEU A 87 5.56 -16.19 -14.36
CA LEU A 87 6.13 -17.27 -15.17
C LEU A 87 6.48 -18.49 -14.32
N ARG A 88 7.07 -18.31 -13.13
CA ARG A 88 7.38 -19.41 -12.20
C ARG A 88 6.12 -20.18 -11.82
N VAL A 89 5.07 -19.48 -11.41
CA VAL A 89 3.79 -20.11 -11.04
C VAL A 89 3.19 -20.85 -12.24
N LEU A 90 3.20 -20.24 -13.43
CA LEU A 90 2.67 -20.87 -14.65
C LEU A 90 3.44 -22.14 -15.03
N VAL A 91 4.77 -22.12 -14.96
CA VAL A 91 5.62 -23.28 -15.25
C VAL A 91 5.35 -24.40 -14.25
N LEU A 92 5.30 -24.09 -12.95
CA LEU A 92 5.02 -25.09 -11.91
C LEU A 92 3.61 -25.68 -12.04
N ALA A 93 2.60 -24.83 -12.24
CA ALA A 93 1.22 -25.27 -12.42
C ALA A 93 1.05 -26.10 -13.70
N GLY A 94 1.66 -25.66 -14.81
CA GLY A 94 1.64 -26.37 -16.09
C GLY A 94 2.33 -27.73 -15.99
N ALA A 95 3.53 -27.79 -15.40
CA ALA A 95 4.24 -29.05 -15.18
C ALA A 95 3.45 -30.01 -14.28
N GLY A 96 2.80 -29.51 -13.22
CA GLY A 96 1.90 -30.30 -12.39
C GLY A 96 0.69 -30.82 -13.17
N ALA A 97 0.08 -29.97 -14.01
CA ALA A 97 -1.07 -30.35 -14.84
C ALA A 97 -0.72 -31.44 -15.86
N LEU A 98 0.53 -31.49 -16.36
CA LEU A 98 0.97 -32.59 -17.23
C LEU A 98 0.90 -33.96 -16.54
N MET A 99 1.06 -34.05 -15.22
CA MET A 99 0.89 -35.33 -14.51
C MET A 99 -0.57 -35.81 -14.54
N LEU A 100 -1.53 -34.89 -14.45
CA LEU A 100 -2.96 -35.20 -14.58
C LEU A 100 -3.33 -35.66 -16.00
N SER A 101 -2.54 -35.29 -17.02
CA SER A 101 -2.83 -35.69 -18.40
C SER A 101 -2.85 -37.21 -18.60
N LEU A 102 -2.00 -37.95 -17.86
CA LEU A 102 -1.96 -39.41 -17.92
C LEU A 102 -3.21 -40.02 -17.29
N GLU A 103 -3.63 -39.53 -16.12
CA GLU A 103 -4.84 -39.99 -15.44
C GLU A 103 -6.09 -39.73 -16.30
N VAL A 104 -6.17 -38.52 -16.89
CA VAL A 104 -7.26 -38.16 -17.80
C VAL A 104 -7.27 -39.05 -19.04
N ALA A 105 -6.11 -39.34 -19.64
CA ALA A 105 -6.03 -40.22 -20.80
C ALA A 105 -6.51 -41.65 -20.48
N ILE A 106 -6.13 -42.20 -19.33
CA ILE A 106 -6.60 -43.51 -18.86
C ILE A 106 -8.12 -43.47 -18.63
N ALA A 107 -8.63 -42.44 -17.95
CA ALA A 107 -10.05 -42.28 -17.67
C ALA A 107 -10.91 -42.15 -18.94
N ILE A 108 -10.36 -41.61 -20.04
CA ILE A 108 -11.05 -41.54 -21.34
C ILE A 108 -11.03 -42.90 -22.06
N THR A 109 -9.98 -43.69 -21.88
CA THR A 109 -9.77 -44.94 -22.64
C THR A 109 -10.56 -46.13 -22.08
N ILE A 110 -10.80 -46.15 -20.77
CA ILE A 110 -11.60 -47.19 -20.06
C ILE A 110 -13.09 -46.87 -20.20
#